data_AF-A0A9P7UAB5-F1
#
_entry.id   AF-A0A9P7UAB5-F1
#
_cell.length_a   1.000
_cell.length_b   1.000
_cell.length_c   1.000
_cell.angle_alpha   90.00
_cell.angle_beta   90.00
_cell.angle_gamma   90.00
#
_symmetry.space_group_name_H-M   'P 1'
#
loop_
_entity.id
_entity.type
_entity.pdbx_description
1 polymer ?
#
loop_
_entity_poly.entity_id
_entity_poly.type
_entity_poly.pdbx_seq_one_letter_code
_entity_poly.pdbx_strand_id
1 'polypeptide(L)'
;MSSNITKSILATSTEKLAITTPFVQPPDCSNQWTMTEMPHLPLTSFSSGEVYHTVMSKVSVSAPPSSCYPSGWDRVERTSRLNFSPGVCPENWTYYSMARTHTEGPTSAYCCNSGFNYTWVNGRACAAWGPRTEALPNPEDAKSDQVLMIHTPWTVTWDASDTATLTPKLPTLASLMVVPTWTIGQTIPDGVYDYKPPRLESGPDFTKDSLFMFLVVGCPVIFFVLVCSCVFCCVRSCRKKRRQRKVVIVAATPPAPTSPPK
;
A
#
# COMPACT_ATOMS: atom_id res chain seq x y z
N MET A 1 52.58 -3.47 31.21
CA MET A 1 52.23 -4.02 29.89
C MET A 1 50.73 -4.27 29.91
N SER A 2 50.01 -3.54 29.05
CA SER A 2 48.56 -3.33 29.13
C SER A 2 47.76 -4.56 28.71
N SER A 3 46.82 -4.97 29.56
CA SER A 3 45.81 -5.97 29.24
C SER A 3 44.76 -5.35 28.32
N ASN A 4 44.71 -5.78 27.05
CA ASN A 4 43.63 -5.42 26.15
C ASN A 4 42.39 -6.23 26.52
N ILE A 5 41.42 -5.55 27.15
CA ILE A 5 40.06 -6.06 27.33
C ILE A 5 39.37 -5.96 25.97
N THR A 6 39.32 -7.07 25.24
CA THR A 6 38.49 -7.20 24.05
C THR A 6 37.03 -7.19 24.50
N LYS A 7 36.39 -6.04 24.35
CA LYS A 7 34.97 -5.83 24.59
C LYS A 7 34.19 -6.60 23.53
N SER A 8 33.73 -7.81 23.88
CA SER A 8 32.80 -8.58 23.05
C SER A 8 31.50 -7.78 22.92
N ILE A 9 31.27 -7.21 21.73
CA ILE A 9 29.99 -6.61 21.38
C ILE A 9 29.01 -7.78 21.31
N LEU A 10 28.12 -7.88 22.30
CA LEU A 10 26.99 -8.78 22.28
C LEU A 10 26.04 -8.26 21.19
N ALA A 11 26.19 -8.76 19.97
CA ALA A 11 25.15 -8.62 18.97
C ALA A 11 23.92 -9.35 19.53
N THR A 12 22.87 -8.60 19.89
CA THR A 12 21.57 -9.18 20.22
C THR A 12 21.00 -9.72 18.91
N SER A 13 21.42 -10.93 18.54
CA SER A 13 20.72 -11.70 17.52
C SER A 13 19.32 -11.96 18.06
N THR A 14 18.32 -11.34 17.45
CA THR A 14 16.92 -11.72 17.65
C THR A 14 16.76 -13.09 16.99
N GLU A 15 17.23 -14.13 17.69
CA GLU A 15 17.29 -15.48 17.17
C GLU A 15 15.86 -15.97 16.92
N LYS A 16 15.48 -16.06 15.65
CA LYS A 16 14.21 -16.67 15.23
C LYS A 16 14.35 -18.18 15.33
N LEU A 17 13.28 -18.86 15.73
CA LEU A 17 13.29 -20.32 15.78
C LEU A 17 13.36 -20.87 14.34
N ALA A 18 14.25 -21.83 14.10
CA ALA A 18 14.31 -22.54 12.83
C ALA A 18 13.34 -23.72 12.83
N ILE A 19 12.58 -23.88 11.76
CA ILE A 19 11.70 -25.04 11.51
C ILE A 19 11.98 -25.53 10.10
N THR A 20 12.78 -26.58 9.99
CA THR A 20 13.23 -27.10 8.69
C THR A 20 12.38 -28.25 8.16
N THR A 21 11.46 -28.78 8.97
CA THR A 21 10.49 -29.83 8.61
C THR A 21 9.08 -29.40 9.01
N PRO A 22 8.02 -29.84 8.32
CA PRO A 22 6.67 -29.39 8.61
C PRO A 22 6.28 -29.81 10.02
N PHE A 23 5.86 -28.86 10.83
CA PHE A 23 5.35 -29.15 12.17
C PHE A 23 4.00 -29.84 12.05
N VAL A 24 3.84 -30.97 12.74
CA VAL A 24 2.57 -31.69 12.81
C VAL A 24 1.83 -31.22 14.06
N GLN A 25 0.74 -30.49 13.88
CA GLN A 25 -0.08 -30.04 14.99
C GLN A 25 -0.79 -31.24 15.64
N PRO A 26 -0.76 -31.37 16.98
CA PRO A 26 -1.61 -32.33 17.67
C PRO A 26 -3.10 -32.13 17.32
N PRO A 27 -3.90 -33.20 17.23
CA PRO A 27 -5.29 -33.13 16.77
C PRO A 27 -6.17 -32.18 17.62
N ASP A 28 -5.87 -32.06 18.92
CA ASP A 28 -6.63 -31.22 19.86
C ASP A 28 -6.39 -29.72 19.69
N CYS A 29 -5.45 -29.32 18.83
CA CYS A 29 -5.08 -27.91 18.61
C CYS A 29 -6.03 -27.18 17.67
N SER A 30 -6.75 -27.91 16.81
CA SER A 30 -7.63 -27.31 15.79
C SER A 30 -8.99 -26.85 16.34
N ASN A 31 -9.37 -27.28 17.54
CA ASN A 31 -10.70 -27.06 18.11
C ASN A 31 -10.71 -25.98 19.22
N GLN A 32 -9.60 -25.27 19.44
CA GLN A 32 -9.46 -24.34 20.56
C GLN A 32 -9.64 -22.90 20.13
N TRP A 33 -10.85 -22.41 20.36
CA TRP A 33 -11.30 -21.11 19.93
C TRP A 33 -12.02 -20.39 21.05
N THR A 34 -11.75 -19.10 21.18
CA THR A 34 -12.35 -18.23 22.20
C THR A 34 -13.12 -17.12 21.51
N MET A 35 -14.38 -16.91 21.90
CA MET A 35 -15.17 -15.80 21.37
C MET A 35 -14.65 -14.46 21.92
N THR A 36 -14.46 -13.48 21.04
CA THR A 36 -13.95 -12.16 21.39
C THR A 36 -14.68 -11.09 20.58
N GLU A 37 -14.89 -9.91 21.15
CA GLU A 37 -15.39 -8.75 20.41
C GLU A 37 -14.22 -7.99 19.78
N MET A 38 -14.28 -7.77 18.47
CA MET A 38 -13.27 -7.01 17.74
C MET A 38 -13.87 -5.76 17.09
N PRO A 39 -13.19 -4.60 17.21
CA PRO A 39 -13.51 -3.43 16.42
C PRO A 39 -13.18 -3.70 14.95
N HIS A 40 -14.06 -3.28 14.07
CA HIS A 40 -13.78 -3.13 12.65
C HIS A 40 -14.42 -1.84 12.13
N LEU A 41 -13.87 -1.28 11.05
CA LEU A 41 -14.36 -0.06 10.43
C LEU A 41 -15.05 -0.41 9.10
N PRO A 42 -16.34 -0.76 9.10
CA PRO A 42 -17.08 -0.87 7.85
C PRO A 42 -17.16 0.49 7.16
N LEU A 43 -16.92 0.52 5.84
CA LEU A 43 -17.23 1.69 5.02
C LEU A 43 -18.74 1.72 4.80
N THR A 44 -19.43 2.68 5.42
CA THR A 44 -20.79 3.03 5.05
C THR A 44 -20.74 4.27 4.18
N SER A 45 -20.93 4.11 2.86
CA SER A 45 -21.09 5.25 1.96
C SER A 45 -22.47 5.86 2.15
N PHE A 46 -22.54 7.03 2.78
CA PHE A 46 -23.73 7.89 2.70
C PHE A 46 -23.53 8.94 1.61
N SER A 47 -24.61 9.35 0.97
CA SER A 47 -24.65 10.27 -0.18
C SER A 47 -24.05 11.67 0.06
N SER A 48 -23.47 11.94 1.23
CA SER A 48 -22.89 13.23 1.62
C SER A 48 -21.51 13.14 2.29
N GLY A 49 -20.81 12.00 2.21
CA GLY A 49 -19.43 11.84 2.72
C GLY A 49 -19.14 10.46 3.29
N GLU A 50 -17.87 10.04 3.24
CA GLU A 50 -17.39 8.82 3.89
C GLU A 50 -17.32 9.05 5.41
N VAL A 51 -18.18 8.37 6.17
CA VAL A 51 -18.14 8.37 7.64
C VAL A 51 -17.72 6.97 8.09
N TYR A 52 -16.60 6.90 8.80
CA TYR A 52 -16.09 5.67 9.39
C TYR A 52 -16.70 5.48 10.78
N HIS A 53 -17.56 4.48 10.95
CA HIS A 53 -18.05 4.08 12.26
C HIS A 53 -17.30 2.83 12.74
N THR A 54 -16.81 2.85 13.99
CA THR A 54 -16.26 1.65 14.62
C THR A 54 -17.41 0.76 15.08
N VAL A 55 -17.51 -0.44 14.51
CA VAL A 55 -18.49 -1.45 14.90
C VAL A 55 -17.77 -2.59 15.61
N MET A 56 -18.35 -3.07 16.71
CA MET A 56 -17.86 -4.27 17.38
C MET A 56 -18.55 -5.49 16.78
N SER A 57 -17.78 -6.49 16.36
CA SER A 57 -18.31 -7.78 15.94
C SER A 57 -17.70 -8.88 16.78
N LYS A 58 -18.53 -9.87 17.13
CA LYS A 58 -18.06 -11.08 17.79
C LYS A 58 -17.38 -11.97 16.76
N VAL A 59 -16.14 -12.33 17.05
CA VAL A 59 -15.29 -13.20 16.23
C VAL A 59 -14.69 -14.28 17.11
N SER A 60 -14.43 -15.45 16.52
CA SER A 60 -13.83 -16.57 17.22
C SER A 60 -12.34 -16.57 16.96
N VAL A 61 -11.52 -16.43 18.01
CA VAL A 61 -10.06 -16.30 17.90
C VAL A 61 -9.39 -17.57 18.37
N SER A 62 -8.42 -18.06 17.61
CA SER A 62 -7.65 -19.24 18.01
C SER A 62 -6.85 -18.94 19.28
N ALA A 63 -7.02 -19.77 20.31
CA ALA A 63 -6.33 -19.65 21.59
C ALA A 63 -5.75 -21.00 22.04
N PRO A 64 -4.88 -21.63 21.23
CA PRO A 64 -4.39 -22.97 21.53
C PRO A 64 -3.32 -22.92 22.63
N PRO A 65 -3.17 -24.01 23.41
CA PRO A 65 -2.20 -24.11 24.49
C PRO A 65 -0.78 -24.16 23.92
N SER A 66 0.19 -23.97 24.81
CA SER A 66 1.62 -24.02 24.45
C SER A 66 2.04 -25.34 23.79
N SER A 67 1.34 -26.45 24.05
CA SER A 67 1.58 -27.75 23.43
C SER A 67 1.30 -27.81 21.93
N CYS A 68 0.57 -26.83 21.39
CA CYS A 68 0.23 -26.74 19.97
C CYS A 68 1.29 -26.04 19.12
N TYR A 69 2.41 -25.67 19.75
CA TYR A 69 3.50 -24.96 19.12
C TYR A 69 4.79 -25.79 19.20
N PRO A 70 5.74 -25.56 18.28
CA PRO A 70 7.01 -26.26 18.26
C PRO A 70 7.83 -25.95 19.52
N SER A 71 8.65 -26.91 19.96
CA SER A 71 9.53 -26.71 21.11
C SER A 71 10.44 -25.49 20.93
N GLY A 72 10.51 -24.63 21.94
CA GLY A 72 11.32 -23.42 21.92
C GLY A 72 10.63 -22.19 21.31
N TRP A 73 9.39 -22.30 20.84
CA TRP A 73 8.60 -21.16 20.34
C TRP A 73 8.42 -20.04 21.38
N ASP A 74 8.46 -20.38 22.66
CA ASP A 74 8.22 -19.48 23.78
C ASP A 74 9.48 -18.76 24.26
N ARG A 75 10.66 -19.24 23.85
CA ARG A 75 11.99 -18.69 24.19
C ARG A 75 12.31 -17.42 23.41
N VAL A 76 11.63 -17.18 22.29
CA VAL A 76 11.78 -15.97 21.48
C VAL A 76 10.80 -14.88 21.94
N GLU A 77 11.11 -13.64 21.57
CA GLU A 77 10.27 -12.47 21.87
C GLU A 77 8.82 -12.69 21.42
N ARG A 78 7.84 -12.22 22.21
CA ARG A 78 6.40 -12.46 21.99
C ARG A 78 5.95 -12.15 20.56
N THR A 79 6.47 -11.10 19.95
CA THR A 79 6.16 -10.64 18.58
C THR A 79 6.79 -11.53 17.48
N SER A 80 7.80 -12.31 17.83
CA SER A 80 8.56 -13.18 16.92
C SER A 80 8.27 -14.67 17.10
N ARG A 81 7.37 -15.04 18.03
CA ARG A 81 7.04 -16.44 18.35
C ARG A 81 6.49 -17.27 17.20
N LEU A 82 5.88 -16.60 16.22
CA LEU A 82 5.36 -17.23 15.00
C LEU A 82 6.18 -16.83 13.76
N ASN A 83 7.41 -16.34 13.95
CA ASN A 83 8.31 -15.96 12.87
C ASN A 83 9.49 -16.94 12.85
N PHE A 84 9.57 -17.76 11.80
CA PHE A 84 10.56 -18.84 11.70
C PHE A 84 11.57 -18.57 10.58
N SER A 85 12.86 -18.79 10.86
CA SER A 85 13.94 -18.58 9.90
C SER A 85 15.15 -19.46 10.21
N PRO A 86 15.57 -20.36 9.29
CA PRO A 86 14.79 -20.83 8.15
C PRO A 86 13.48 -21.51 8.60
N GLY A 87 12.41 -21.40 7.81
CA GLY A 87 11.09 -21.90 8.17
C GLY A 87 10.35 -22.58 7.03
N VAL A 88 9.61 -23.65 7.36
CA VAL A 88 8.55 -24.24 6.53
C VAL A 88 7.21 -24.18 7.27
N CYS A 89 6.10 -24.08 6.53
CA CYS A 89 4.77 -24.13 7.12
C CYS A 89 4.47 -25.49 7.76
N PRO A 90 3.54 -25.54 8.74
CA PRO A 90 3.02 -26.79 9.26
C PRO A 90 2.47 -27.71 8.17
N GLU A 91 2.32 -28.99 8.52
CA GLU A 91 1.72 -29.96 7.61
C GLU A 91 0.28 -29.57 7.27
N ASN A 92 -0.11 -29.73 6.00
CA ASN A 92 -1.42 -29.35 5.45
C ASN A 92 -1.76 -27.86 5.50
N TRP A 93 -0.79 -26.98 5.71
CA TRP A 93 -1.01 -25.53 5.66
C TRP A 93 -0.73 -24.96 4.26
N THR A 94 -1.45 -23.91 3.92
CA THR A 94 -1.28 -23.20 2.64
C THR A 94 -0.35 -22.02 2.83
N TYR A 95 0.60 -21.86 1.90
CA TYR A 95 1.49 -20.71 1.83
C TYR A 95 0.76 -19.60 1.08
N TYR A 96 0.72 -18.41 1.67
CA TYR A 96 0.13 -17.21 1.11
C TYR A 96 1.17 -16.13 0.90
N SER A 97 1.01 -15.38 -0.18
CA SER A 97 1.85 -14.23 -0.54
C SER A 97 3.35 -14.56 -0.46
N MET A 98 3.75 -15.71 -1.02
CA MET A 98 5.16 -16.06 -1.07
C MET A 98 5.88 -15.05 -1.96
N ALA A 99 6.84 -14.33 -1.40
CA ALA A 99 7.44 -13.22 -2.08
C ALA A 99 8.94 -13.15 -1.82
N ARG A 100 9.66 -12.77 -2.87
CA ARG A 100 11.05 -12.36 -2.79
C ARG A 100 11.15 -10.88 -3.19
N THR A 101 11.15 -9.99 -2.20
CA THR A 101 11.02 -8.54 -2.40
C THR A 101 12.27 -7.86 -2.98
N HIS A 102 13.43 -8.50 -2.93
CA HIS A 102 14.70 -7.99 -3.46
C HIS A 102 15.44 -9.07 -4.24
N THR A 103 16.32 -8.68 -5.16
CA THR A 103 17.18 -9.60 -5.95
C THR A 103 18.00 -10.54 -5.07
N GLU A 104 18.42 -10.08 -3.90
CA GLU A 104 19.27 -10.81 -2.94
C GLU A 104 18.58 -11.03 -1.59
N GLY A 105 17.28 -10.73 -1.48
CA GLY A 105 16.53 -10.88 -0.23
C GLY A 105 16.09 -12.32 0.03
N PRO A 106 15.86 -12.69 1.31
CA PRO A 106 15.25 -13.97 1.65
C PRO A 106 13.83 -14.03 1.10
N THR A 107 13.37 -15.25 0.81
CA THR A 107 11.97 -15.49 0.48
C THR A 107 11.16 -15.54 1.76
N SER A 108 9.94 -15.02 1.73
CA SER A 108 9.02 -15.02 2.86
C SER A 108 7.63 -15.48 2.45
N ALA A 109 6.89 -16.11 3.36
CA ALA A 109 5.50 -16.52 3.16
C ALA A 109 4.70 -16.48 4.46
N TYR A 110 3.38 -16.40 4.34
CA TYR A 110 2.44 -16.55 5.44
C TYR A 110 1.74 -17.90 5.39
N CYS A 111 1.79 -18.66 6.47
CA CYS A 111 1.14 -19.95 6.57
C CYS A 111 -0.22 -19.80 7.24
N CYS A 112 -1.26 -20.29 6.59
CA CYS A 112 -2.59 -20.44 7.18
C CYS A 112 -3.02 -21.91 7.18
N ASN A 113 -3.82 -22.28 8.19
CA ASN A 113 -4.40 -23.62 8.25
C ASN A 113 -5.28 -23.90 7.02
N SER A 114 -5.41 -25.16 6.63
CA SER A 114 -6.27 -25.54 5.51
C SER A 114 -7.70 -25.05 5.72
N GLY A 115 -8.32 -24.47 4.68
CA GLY A 115 -9.64 -23.87 4.75
C GLY A 115 -9.68 -22.41 5.23
N PHE A 116 -8.55 -21.86 5.70
CA PHE A 116 -8.43 -20.44 6.04
C PHE A 116 -7.76 -19.65 4.91
N ASN A 117 -8.24 -18.42 4.70
CA ASN A 117 -7.68 -17.48 3.75
C ASN A 117 -6.86 -16.42 4.47
N TYR A 118 -5.70 -16.07 3.91
CA TYR A 118 -4.93 -14.94 4.37
C TYR A 118 -5.67 -13.63 4.09
N THR A 119 -5.83 -12.82 5.13
CA THR A 119 -6.57 -11.56 5.11
C THR A 119 -5.92 -10.53 6.03
N TRP A 120 -6.47 -9.32 6.02
CA TRP A 120 -6.04 -8.22 6.87
C TRP A 120 -7.19 -7.75 7.76
N VAL A 121 -7.27 -8.33 8.97
CA VAL A 121 -8.27 -7.99 9.99
C VAL A 121 -7.52 -7.61 11.26
N ASN A 122 -7.45 -6.30 11.54
CA ASN A 122 -6.64 -5.74 12.64
C ASN A 122 -5.17 -6.19 12.61
N GLY A 123 -4.62 -6.39 11.42
CA GLY A 123 -3.30 -6.97 11.20
C GLY A 123 -3.36 -8.18 10.29
N ARG A 124 -2.23 -8.88 10.15
CA ARG A 124 -2.15 -10.11 9.34
C ARG A 124 -2.90 -11.22 10.05
N ALA A 125 -3.85 -11.82 9.35
CA ALA A 125 -4.74 -12.81 9.93
C ALA A 125 -5.07 -13.91 8.91
N CYS A 126 -5.37 -15.10 9.40
CA CYS A 126 -5.99 -16.17 8.62
C CYS A 126 -7.44 -16.27 9.05
N ALA A 127 -8.38 -16.13 8.12
CA ALA A 127 -9.81 -16.09 8.43
C ALA A 127 -10.61 -17.09 7.61
N ALA A 128 -11.63 -17.66 8.25
CA ALA A 128 -12.63 -18.54 7.64
C ALA A 128 -13.99 -18.33 8.32
N TRP A 129 -15.07 -18.62 7.61
CA TRP A 129 -16.39 -18.73 8.21
C TRP A 129 -16.59 -20.15 8.72
N GLY A 130 -16.93 -20.30 10.00
CA GLY A 130 -17.14 -21.61 10.61
C GLY A 130 -18.37 -21.65 11.52
N PRO A 131 -18.73 -22.85 12.00
CA PRO A 131 -19.91 -23.04 12.82
C PRO A 131 -19.76 -22.32 14.16
N ARG A 132 -20.86 -21.72 14.62
CA ARG A 132 -20.93 -21.10 15.94
C ARG A 132 -20.96 -22.20 17.01
N THR A 133 -19.91 -22.30 17.83
CA THR A 133 -19.78 -23.34 18.87
C THR A 133 -20.34 -22.94 20.24
N GLU A 134 -20.68 -21.67 20.46
CA GLU A 134 -21.25 -21.18 21.73
C GLU A 134 -22.69 -20.67 21.57
N ALA A 135 -23.55 -21.02 22.53
CA ALA A 135 -24.92 -20.50 22.63
C ALA A 135 -24.87 -19.06 23.16
N LEU A 136 -25.39 -18.11 22.38
CA LEU A 136 -25.51 -16.72 22.81
C LEU A 136 -26.65 -16.56 23.83
N PRO A 137 -26.50 -15.68 24.83
CA PRO A 137 -27.57 -15.37 25.77
C PRO A 137 -28.74 -14.60 25.12
N ASN A 138 -28.56 -14.06 23.91
CA ASN A 138 -29.55 -13.21 23.26
C ASN A 138 -29.99 -13.79 21.89
N PRO A 139 -31.30 -14.08 21.68
CA PRO A 139 -31.81 -14.72 20.47
C PRO A 139 -31.79 -13.83 19.22
N GLU A 140 -31.60 -12.51 19.33
CA GLU A 140 -31.53 -11.61 18.17
C GLU A 140 -30.17 -11.69 17.43
N ASP A 141 -29.09 -12.07 18.12
CA ASP A 141 -27.77 -12.34 17.52
C ASP A 141 -27.73 -13.72 16.81
N ALA A 142 -28.81 -14.52 16.91
CA ALA A 142 -28.93 -15.88 16.37
C ALA A 142 -29.14 -15.95 14.84
N LYS A 143 -29.10 -14.81 14.13
CA LYS A 143 -29.47 -14.75 12.71
C LYS A 143 -28.45 -15.37 11.74
N SER A 144 -27.26 -15.72 12.22
CA SER A 144 -26.21 -16.37 11.43
C SER A 144 -25.65 -17.56 12.20
N ASP A 145 -25.82 -18.78 11.68
CA ASP A 145 -25.22 -19.99 12.25
C ASP A 145 -23.69 -20.02 12.13
N GLN A 146 -23.11 -19.01 11.47
CA GLN A 146 -21.69 -18.87 11.23
C GLN A 146 -21.09 -17.71 12.02
N VAL A 147 -19.85 -17.90 12.45
CA VAL A 147 -18.99 -16.89 13.06
C VAL A 147 -17.68 -16.80 12.27
N LEU A 148 -17.13 -15.59 12.18
CA LEU A 148 -15.81 -15.39 11.59
C LEU A 148 -14.76 -15.95 12.55
N MET A 149 -14.04 -16.96 12.11
CA MET A 149 -12.94 -17.59 12.85
C MET A 149 -11.61 -17.02 12.35
N ILE A 150 -10.74 -16.62 13.29
CA ILE A 150 -9.49 -15.92 12.99
C ILE A 150 -8.32 -16.51 13.78
N HIS A 151 -7.20 -16.77 13.11
CA HIS A 151 -5.94 -17.11 13.77
C HIS A 151 -4.77 -16.30 13.21
N THR A 152 -3.70 -16.20 13.99
CA THR A 152 -2.49 -15.51 13.53
C THR A 152 -1.73 -16.41 12.52
N PRO A 153 -1.33 -15.89 11.35
CA PRO A 153 -0.51 -16.65 10.41
C PRO A 153 0.88 -16.90 10.98
N TRP A 154 1.50 -18.02 10.59
CA TRP A 154 2.94 -18.17 10.80
C TRP A 154 3.68 -17.44 9.68
N THR A 155 4.74 -16.72 10.02
CA THR A 155 5.63 -16.13 9.02
C THR A 155 6.86 -17.01 8.90
N VAL A 156 7.10 -17.54 7.72
CA VAL A 156 8.29 -18.34 7.43
C VAL A 156 9.17 -17.57 6.47
N THR A 157 10.48 -17.56 6.75
CA THR A 157 11.48 -16.98 5.86
C THR A 157 12.58 -17.99 5.59
N TRP A 158 13.08 -18.02 4.36
CA TRP A 158 14.19 -18.87 3.97
C TRP A 158 15.04 -18.20 2.90
N ASP A 159 16.35 -18.43 2.98
CA ASP A 159 17.28 -18.06 1.94
C ASP A 159 17.35 -19.16 0.84
N ALA A 160 17.88 -18.81 -0.33
CA ALA A 160 18.15 -19.78 -1.38
C ALA A 160 19.11 -20.89 -0.88
N SER A 161 20.09 -20.52 -0.05
CA SER A 161 21.04 -21.47 0.56
C SER A 161 20.38 -22.44 1.55
N ASP A 162 19.29 -22.04 2.21
CA ASP A 162 18.59 -22.88 3.19
C ASP A 162 17.82 -24.03 2.52
N THR A 163 17.42 -23.87 1.26
CA THR A 163 16.54 -24.82 0.54
C THR A 163 17.07 -26.26 0.49
N ALA A 164 18.38 -26.47 0.60
CA ALA A 164 18.98 -27.80 0.67
C ALA A 164 18.67 -28.53 1.99
N THR A 165 18.40 -27.79 3.07
CA THR A 165 18.11 -28.33 4.41
C THR A 165 16.62 -28.38 4.72
N LEU A 166 15.79 -27.71 3.92
CA LEU A 166 14.34 -27.66 4.09
C LEU A 166 13.65 -28.88 3.50
N THR A 167 12.75 -29.46 4.29
CA THR A 167 11.84 -30.52 3.86
C THR A 167 10.40 -30.04 4.07
N PRO A 168 9.52 -30.11 3.06
CA PRO A 168 9.81 -30.40 1.65
C PRO A 168 10.67 -29.31 1.00
N LYS A 169 11.25 -29.61 -0.16
CA LYS A 169 11.98 -28.61 -0.95
C LYS A 169 11.01 -27.50 -1.36
N LEU A 170 11.26 -26.30 -0.87
CA LEU A 170 10.52 -25.11 -1.25
C LEU A 170 10.93 -24.64 -2.64
N PRO A 171 10.01 -24.03 -3.41
CA PRO A 171 10.34 -23.51 -4.72
C PRO A 171 11.33 -22.35 -4.63
N THR A 172 12.19 -22.25 -5.64
CA THR A 172 13.05 -21.08 -5.83
C THR A 172 12.26 -19.99 -6.55
N LEU A 173 12.08 -18.84 -5.90
CA LEU A 173 11.41 -17.69 -6.50
C LEU A 173 12.42 -16.79 -7.21
N ALA A 174 12.05 -16.31 -8.40
CA ALA A 174 12.76 -15.26 -9.10
C ALA A 174 12.71 -13.93 -8.34
N SER A 175 13.56 -12.98 -8.70
CA SER A 175 13.54 -11.64 -8.09
C SER A 175 12.21 -10.94 -8.36
N LEU A 176 11.64 -10.29 -7.35
CA LEU A 176 10.36 -9.57 -7.41
C LEU A 176 9.16 -10.46 -7.73
N MET A 177 9.30 -11.78 -7.65
CA MET A 177 8.22 -12.73 -7.85
C MET A 177 7.32 -12.78 -6.62
N VAL A 178 6.00 -12.72 -6.84
CA VAL A 178 4.98 -12.82 -5.78
C VAL A 178 3.96 -13.88 -6.15
N VAL A 179 3.99 -15.01 -5.45
CA VAL A 179 3.05 -16.12 -5.61
C VAL A 179 1.94 -15.97 -4.58
N PRO A 180 0.68 -15.75 -5.00
CA PRO A 180 -0.42 -15.45 -4.07
C PRO A 180 -0.74 -16.63 -3.16
N THR A 181 -0.72 -17.86 -3.71
CA THR A 181 -1.00 -19.10 -2.99
C THR A 181 -0.12 -20.23 -3.50
N TRP A 182 0.32 -21.11 -2.59
CA TRP A 182 1.05 -22.32 -2.94
C TRP A 182 0.86 -23.40 -1.87
N THR A 183 0.81 -24.65 -2.31
CA THR A 183 0.80 -25.82 -1.44
C THR A 183 1.93 -26.78 -1.82
N ILE A 184 2.32 -27.60 -0.85
CA ILE A 184 3.42 -28.55 -1.00
C ILE A 184 3.16 -29.46 -2.22
N GLY A 185 4.15 -29.56 -3.11
CA GLY A 185 4.07 -30.37 -4.34
C GLY A 185 3.52 -29.63 -5.56
N GLN A 186 3.01 -28.40 -5.41
CA GLN A 186 2.63 -27.59 -6.57
C GLN A 186 3.87 -27.06 -7.30
N THR A 187 3.84 -27.15 -8.63
CA THR A 187 4.85 -26.52 -9.49
C THR A 187 4.37 -25.12 -9.85
N ILE A 188 5.23 -24.13 -9.66
CA ILE A 188 4.92 -22.76 -10.09
C ILE A 188 5.27 -22.65 -11.58
N PRO A 189 4.33 -22.28 -12.46
CA PRO A 189 4.63 -22.16 -13.87
C PRO A 189 5.53 -20.94 -14.14
N ASP A 190 6.51 -21.11 -15.02
CA ASP A 190 7.44 -20.05 -15.42
C ASP A 190 6.70 -18.83 -15.99
N GLY A 191 7.11 -17.62 -15.59
CA GLY A 191 6.61 -16.37 -16.17
C GLY A 191 5.21 -15.93 -15.72
N VAL A 192 4.48 -16.71 -14.92
CA VAL A 192 3.11 -16.37 -14.48
C VAL A 192 3.11 -15.29 -13.40
N TYR A 193 4.03 -15.39 -12.45
CA TYR A 193 4.10 -14.49 -11.28
C TYR A 193 5.31 -13.56 -11.31
N ASP A 194 6.02 -13.53 -12.44
CA ASP A 194 7.13 -12.62 -12.62
C ASP A 194 6.61 -11.19 -12.66
N TYR A 195 7.26 -10.33 -11.86
CA TYR A 195 6.99 -8.92 -11.92
C TYR A 195 7.35 -8.41 -13.30
N LYS A 196 6.33 -8.14 -14.11
CA LYS A 196 6.48 -7.26 -15.26
C LYS A 196 6.49 -5.86 -14.68
N PRO A 197 7.63 -5.13 -14.71
CA PRO A 197 7.55 -3.71 -14.43
C PRO A 197 6.44 -3.16 -15.29
N PRO A 198 5.60 -2.25 -14.77
CA PRO A 198 4.72 -1.51 -15.64
C PRO A 198 5.63 -1.04 -16.77
N ARG A 199 5.31 -1.42 -18.01
CA ARG A 199 5.90 -0.72 -19.14
C ARG A 199 5.71 0.73 -18.73
N LEU A 200 6.80 1.49 -18.61
CA LEU A 200 6.65 2.91 -18.78
C LEU A 200 5.86 2.97 -20.09
N GLU A 201 4.55 3.18 -20.02
CA GLU A 201 3.91 4.01 -21.00
C GLU A 201 4.84 5.19 -21.00
N SER A 202 5.68 5.23 -22.03
CA SER A 202 6.47 6.37 -22.40
C SER A 202 5.50 7.53 -22.19
N GLY A 203 5.71 8.24 -21.07
CA GLY A 203 4.89 9.38 -20.72
C GLY A 203 4.78 10.24 -21.95
N PRO A 204 3.64 10.92 -22.16
CA PRO A 204 3.27 11.50 -23.45
C PRO A 204 4.49 12.04 -24.16
N ASP A 205 4.82 11.46 -25.32
CA ASP A 205 5.97 11.85 -26.13
C ASP A 205 5.95 13.39 -26.26
N PHE A 206 6.74 14.10 -25.45
CA PHE A 206 6.73 15.58 -25.41
C PHE A 206 7.15 16.20 -26.77
N THR A 207 7.62 15.38 -27.70
CA THR A 207 7.91 15.74 -29.08
C THR A 207 6.65 15.87 -29.96
N LYS A 208 5.54 15.21 -29.60
CA LYS A 208 4.23 15.36 -30.26
C LYS A 208 3.34 16.43 -29.63
N ASP A 209 3.64 16.84 -28.39
CA ASP A 209 2.92 17.89 -27.65
C ASP A 209 3.35 19.33 -28.00
N SER A 210 4.30 19.53 -28.90
CA SER A 210 4.72 20.88 -29.33
C SER A 210 3.55 21.68 -29.93
N LEU A 211 2.67 21.02 -30.69
CA LEU A 211 1.45 21.65 -31.23
C LEU A 211 0.41 21.94 -30.15
N PHE A 212 0.28 21.05 -29.16
CA PHE A 212 -0.67 21.21 -28.06
C PHE A 212 -0.23 22.34 -27.11
N MET A 213 1.05 22.40 -26.74
CA MET A 213 1.61 23.53 -25.97
C MET A 213 1.52 24.85 -26.76
N PHE A 214 1.71 24.83 -28.08
CA PHE A 214 1.50 26.02 -28.90
C PHE A 214 0.03 26.46 -28.95
N LEU A 215 -0.92 25.52 -28.99
CA LEU A 215 -2.36 25.84 -28.95
C LEU A 215 -2.81 26.34 -27.57
N VAL A 216 -2.37 25.69 -26.49
CA VAL A 216 -2.84 26.00 -25.12
C VAL A 216 -2.12 27.21 -24.53
N VAL A 217 -0.81 27.37 -24.81
CA VAL A 217 -0.01 28.46 -24.24
C VAL A 217 0.32 29.52 -25.29
N GLY A 218 0.66 29.13 -26.52
CA GLY A 218 1.04 30.06 -27.58
C GLY A 218 -0.11 30.92 -28.09
N CYS A 219 -1.27 30.33 -28.42
CA CYS A 219 -2.41 31.09 -28.96
C CYS A 219 -2.95 32.17 -28.00
N PRO A 220 -3.12 31.91 -26.68
CA PRO A 220 -3.55 32.95 -25.74
C PRO A 220 -2.55 34.11 -25.63
N VAL A 221 -1.25 33.82 -25.63
CA VAL A 221 -0.20 34.85 -25.55
C VAL A 221 -0.19 35.72 -26.81
N ILE A 222 -0.28 35.12 -28.00
CA ILE A 222 -0.33 35.86 -29.27
C ILE A 222 -1.60 36.72 -29.33
N PHE A 223 -2.75 36.17 -28.95
CA PHE A 223 -4.00 36.91 -28.92
C PHE A 223 -3.92 38.11 -27.96
N PHE A 224 -3.35 37.91 -26.77
CA PHE A 224 -3.17 38.98 -25.79
C PHE A 224 -2.28 40.11 -26.34
N VAL A 225 -1.16 39.78 -26.97
CA VAL A 225 -0.25 40.77 -27.56
C VAL A 225 -0.95 41.56 -28.69
N LEU A 226 -1.73 40.89 -29.54
CA LEU A 226 -2.48 41.54 -30.61
C LEU A 226 -3.53 42.52 -30.04
N VAL A 227 -4.32 42.10 -29.05
CA VAL A 227 -5.31 42.97 -28.39
C VAL A 227 -4.62 44.17 -27.74
N CYS A 228 -3.54 43.95 -26.99
CA CYS A 228 -2.77 45.03 -26.38
C CYS A 228 -2.21 46.01 -27.42
N SER A 229 -1.69 45.51 -28.54
CA SER A 229 -1.16 46.35 -29.63
C SER A 229 -2.26 47.20 -30.29
N CYS A 230 -3.44 46.61 -30.54
CA CYS A 230 -4.60 47.31 -31.09
C CYS A 230 -5.09 48.42 -30.16
N VAL A 231 -5.23 48.13 -28.86
CA VAL A 231 -5.62 49.12 -27.85
C VAL A 231 -4.59 50.24 -27.77
N PHE A 232 -3.29 49.92 -27.78
CA PHE A 232 -2.23 50.92 -27.73
C PHE A 232 -2.24 51.83 -28.96
N CYS A 233 -2.41 51.27 -30.16
CA CYS A 233 -2.55 52.03 -31.41
C CYS A 233 -3.79 52.94 -31.40
N CYS A 234 -4.93 52.45 -30.91
CA CYS A 234 -6.17 53.23 -30.75
C CYS A 234 -5.97 54.40 -29.76
N VAL A 235 -5.36 54.14 -28.59
CA VAL A 235 -5.08 55.20 -27.60
C VAL A 235 -4.12 56.24 -28.17
N ARG A 236 -3.07 55.82 -28.87
CA ARG A 236 -2.07 56.73 -29.46
C ARG A 236 -2.67 57.57 -30.59
N SER A 237 -3.50 57.00 -31.46
CA SER A 237 -4.17 57.74 -32.54
C SER A 237 -5.21 58.72 -31.99
N CYS A 238 -5.99 58.31 -30.98
CA CYS A 238 -6.90 59.20 -30.25
C CYS A 238 -6.17 60.35 -29.57
N ARG A 239 -5.01 60.09 -28.94
CA ARG A 239 -4.14 61.13 -28.37
C ARG A 239 -3.61 62.08 -29.44
N LYS A 240 -3.17 61.57 -30.60
CA LYS A 240 -2.71 62.39 -31.73
C LYS A 240 -3.82 63.29 -32.26
N LYS A 241 -5.02 62.75 -32.48
CA LYS A 241 -6.21 63.53 -32.92
C LYS A 241 -6.62 64.57 -31.88
N ARG A 242 -6.56 64.26 -30.58
CA ARG A 242 -6.80 65.24 -29.50
C ARG A 242 -5.75 66.36 -29.50
N ARG A 243 -4.47 66.05 -29.76
CA ARG A 243 -3.42 67.08 -29.90
C ARG A 243 -3.67 67.99 -31.11
N GLN A 244 -4.04 67.41 -32.26
CA GLN A 244 -4.38 68.19 -33.46
C GLN A 244 -5.61 69.09 -33.24
N ARG A 245 -6.68 68.57 -32.61
CA ARG A 245 -7.86 69.38 -32.25
C ARG A 245 -7.52 70.54 -31.31
N LYS A 246 -6.64 70.32 -30.32
CA LYS A 246 -6.17 71.40 -29.43
C LYS A 246 -5.38 72.48 -30.17
N VAL A 247 -4.51 72.10 -31.12
CA VAL A 247 -3.75 73.07 -31.93
C VAL A 247 -4.66 73.89 -32.85
N VAL A 248 -5.68 73.26 -33.46
CA VAL A 248 -6.67 73.97 -34.29
C VAL A 248 -7.51 74.94 -33.46
N ILE A 249 -7.95 74.55 -32.26
CA ILE A 249 -8.71 75.43 -31.36
C ILE A 249 -7.86 76.63 -30.90
N VAL A 250 -6.59 76.40 -30.56
CA VAL A 250 -5.66 77.48 -30.17
C VAL A 250 -5.36 78.41 -31.36
N ALA A 251 -5.21 77.88 -32.57
CA ALA A 251 -4.99 78.69 -33.78
C ALA A 251 -6.24 79.45 -34.25
N ALA A 252 -7.45 78.98 -33.92
CA ALA A 252 -8.71 79.62 -34.27
C ALA A 252 -9.17 80.67 -33.24
N THR A 253 -8.43 80.87 -32.14
CA THR A 253 -8.71 81.94 -31.18
C THR A 253 -8.12 83.25 -31.72
N PRO A 254 -8.93 84.24 -32.14
CA PRO A 254 -8.40 85.53 -32.59
C PRO A 254 -7.73 86.27 -31.42
N PRO A 255 -6.65 87.05 -31.67
CA PRO A 255 -6.00 87.81 -30.62
C PRO A 255 -6.99 88.82 -30.02
N ALA A 256 -6.96 88.91 -28.69
CA ALA A 256 -7.77 89.87 -27.94
C ALA A 256 -7.51 91.30 -28.45
N PRO A 257 -8.56 92.14 -28.60
CA PRO A 257 -8.40 93.49 -29.10
C PRO A 257 -7.52 94.30 -28.14
N THR A 258 -6.42 94.85 -28.68
CA THR A 258 -5.57 95.82 -28.00
C THR A 258 -6.40 97.06 -27.64
N SER A 259 -6.37 97.41 -26.36
CA SER A 259 -6.99 98.60 -25.78
C SER A 259 -6.58 99.88 -26.53
N PRO A 260 -7.48 100.88 -26.67
CA PRO A 260 -7.17 102.14 -27.34
C PRO A 260 -6.20 103.00 -26.50
N PRO A 261 -5.39 103.86 -27.14
CA PRO A 261 -4.44 104.72 -26.44
C PRO A 261 -5.14 105.87 -25.72
N LYS A 262 -4.44 106.36 -24.68
CA LYS A 262 -4.82 107.37 -23.68
C LYS A 262 -5.56 108.59 -24.20
#